data_AF-A0A5P9XS96-F1
#
_entry.id   AF-A0A5P9XS96-F1
#
_cell.length_a   1.000
_cell.length_b   1.000
_cell.length_c   1.000
_cell.angle_alpha   90.00
_cell.angle_beta   90.00
_cell.angle_gamma   90.00
#
_symmetry.space_group_name_H-M   'P 1'
#
loop_
_entity.id
_entity.type
_entity.pdbx_description
1 polymer ?
#
loop_
_entity_poly.entity_id
_entity_poly.type
_entity_poly.pdbx_seq_one_letter_code
_entity_poly.pdbx_strand_id
1 'polypeptide(L)'
;MPIIQYRRPDAEAVQRLIQSGIHPVIARILAGRGVAEPESVALLLRALEQPGSMRDLEKAAHLVAECVLKQKTLFVIGDYDVAI
;
A
#
# COMPACT_ATOMS: atom_id res chain seq x y z
N MET A 1 -29.92 13.97 -4.30
CA MET A 1 -29.42 13.75 -5.68
C MET A 1 -27.90 13.78 -5.64
N PRO A 2 -27.18 12.78 -6.16
CA PRO A 2 -25.73 12.84 -6.21
C PRO A 2 -25.28 13.97 -7.14
N ILE A 3 -24.28 14.74 -6.73
CA ILE A 3 -23.68 15.79 -7.56
C ILE A 3 -22.49 15.17 -8.30
N ILE A 4 -22.54 15.17 -9.64
CA ILE A 4 -21.42 14.72 -10.46
C ILE A 4 -20.47 15.91 -10.65
N GLN A 5 -19.22 15.76 -10.24
CA GLN A 5 -18.17 16.77 -10.42
C GLN A 5 -16.99 16.22 -11.22
N TYR A 6 -16.49 17.04 -12.15
CA TYR A 6 -15.25 16.73 -12.86
C TYR A 6 -14.05 17.04 -11.98
N ARG A 7 -13.17 16.06 -11.77
CA ARG A 7 -11.85 16.29 -11.17
C ARG A 7 -10.93 16.91 -12.22
N ARG A 8 -10.18 17.95 -11.84
CA ARG A 8 -9.08 18.51 -12.63
C ARG A 8 -7.77 17.91 -12.11
N PRO A 9 -7.22 16.87 -12.77
CA PRO A 9 -5.95 16.29 -12.36
C PRO A 9 -4.80 17.25 -12.64
N ASP A 10 -3.74 17.18 -11.83
CA ASP A 10 -2.50 17.89 -12.09
C ASP A 10 -1.91 17.45 -13.45
N ALA A 11 -1.69 18.42 -14.33
CA ALA A 11 -1.19 18.17 -15.68
C ALA A 11 0.24 17.60 -15.67
N GLU A 12 1.06 18.01 -14.70
CA GLU A 12 2.43 17.51 -14.60
C GLU A 12 2.46 16.05 -14.15
N ALA A 13 1.67 15.71 -13.13
CA ALA A 13 1.46 14.31 -12.71
C ALA A 13 0.97 13.42 -13.86
N VAL A 14 -0.01 13.89 -14.65
CA VAL A 14 -0.49 13.14 -15.82
C VAL A 14 0.63 12.89 -16.82
N GLN A 15 1.45 13.90 -17.13
CA GLN A 15 2.57 13.75 -18.06
C GLN A 15 3.65 12.82 -17.53
N ARG A 16 4.02 12.92 -16.25
CA ARG A 16 4.98 12.00 -15.62
C ARG A 16 4.55 10.54 -15.75
N LEU A 17 3.29 10.24 -15.43
CA LEU A 17 2.74 8.89 -15.55
C LEU A 17 2.69 8.40 -17.01
N ILE A 18 2.35 9.27 -17.97
CA ILE A 18 2.38 8.89 -19.40
C ILE A 18 3.80 8.56 -19.85
N GLN A 19 4.78 9.38 -19.44
CA GLN A 19 6.19 9.17 -19.77
C GLN A 19 6.76 7.87 -19.18
N SER A 20 6.21 7.41 -18.05
CA SER A 20 6.55 6.11 -17.47
C SER A 20 5.87 4.91 -18.16
N GLY A 21 5.15 5.13 -19.27
CA GLY A 21 4.48 4.09 -20.04
C GLY A 21 3.06 3.76 -19.60
N ILE A 22 2.47 4.52 -18.67
CA ILE A 22 1.07 4.32 -18.26
C ILE A 22 0.13 4.89 -19.32
N HIS A 23 -0.90 4.14 -19.68
CA HIS A 23 -1.89 4.57 -20.67
C HIS A 23 -2.53 5.93 -20.31
N PRO A 24 -2.70 6.88 -21.25
CA PRO A 24 -3.15 8.24 -20.94
C PRO A 24 -4.48 8.34 -20.17
N VAL A 25 -5.42 7.43 -20.43
CA VAL A 25 -6.69 7.36 -19.68
C VAL A 25 -6.43 6.98 -18.21
N ILE A 26 -5.54 6.02 -17.95
CA ILE A 26 -5.21 5.55 -16.60
C ILE A 26 -4.39 6.62 -15.86
N ALA A 27 -3.43 7.25 -16.53
CA ALA A 27 -2.65 8.37 -15.97
C ALA A 27 -3.55 9.51 -15.48
N ARG A 28 -4.56 9.90 -16.27
CA ARG A 28 -5.55 10.91 -15.88
C ARG A 28 -6.36 10.51 -14.65
N ILE A 29 -6.73 9.24 -14.55
CA ILE A 29 -7.50 8.69 -13.43
C ILE A 29 -6.65 8.65 -12.15
N LEU A 30 -5.39 8.21 -12.25
CA LEU A 30 -4.45 8.13 -11.15
C LEU A 30 -4.10 9.52 -10.59
N ALA A 31 -3.72 10.47 -11.47
CA ALA A 31 -3.50 11.85 -11.08
C ALA A 31 -4.75 12.49 -10.45
N GLY A 32 -5.93 12.16 -10.95
CA GLY A 32 -7.20 12.59 -10.36
C GLY A 32 -7.48 11.99 -8.97
N ARG A 33 -6.77 10.94 -8.58
CA ARG A 33 -6.78 10.32 -7.23
C ARG A 33 -5.62 10.78 -6.35
N GLY A 34 -4.78 11.70 -6.82
CA GLY A 34 -3.60 12.17 -6.08
C GLY A 34 -2.36 11.30 -6.24
N VAL A 35 -2.38 10.32 -7.16
CA VAL A 35 -1.21 9.52 -7.50
C VAL A 35 -0.40 10.28 -8.54
N ALA A 36 0.79 10.73 -8.17
CA ALA A 36 1.65 11.56 -9.02
C ALA A 36 2.87 10.81 -9.58
N GLU A 37 3.36 9.80 -8.84
CA GLU A 37 4.59 9.09 -9.15
C GLU A 37 4.31 7.65 -9.62
N PRO A 38 4.94 7.17 -10.70
CA PRO A 38 4.77 5.80 -11.21
C PRO A 38 5.05 4.71 -10.17
N GLU A 39 5.98 4.96 -9.25
CA GLU A 39 6.36 4.03 -8.18
C GLU A 39 5.20 3.79 -7.21
N SER A 40 4.27 4.73 -7.09
CA SER A 40 3.11 4.63 -6.20
C SER A 40 2.11 3.56 -6.63
N VAL A 41 2.19 3.08 -7.88
CA VAL A 41 1.36 1.96 -8.39
C VAL A 41 2.15 0.66 -8.55
N ALA A 42 3.42 0.64 -8.12
CA ALA A 42 4.25 -0.55 -8.18
C ALA A 42 3.84 -1.57 -7.11
N LEU A 43 3.47 -2.77 -7.53
CA LEU A 43 3.11 -3.88 -6.65
C LEU A 43 4.35 -4.71 -6.28
N LEU A 44 5.34 -4.07 -5.66
CA LEU A 44 6.62 -4.68 -5.34
C LEU A 44 6.79 -4.82 -3.84
N LEU A 45 7.16 -6.02 -3.36
CA LEU A 45 7.44 -6.25 -1.94
C LEU A 45 8.54 -5.34 -1.40
N ARG A 46 9.52 -4.96 -2.23
CA ARG A 46 10.59 -4.02 -1.86
C ARG A 46 10.11 -2.58 -1.63
N ALA A 47 8.90 -2.23 -2.06
CA ALA A 47 8.29 -0.93 -1.82
C ALA A 47 7.58 -0.86 -0.45
N LEU A 48 7.43 -1.99 0.25
CA LEU A 48 6.99 -2.01 1.64
C LEU A 48 8.11 -1.50 2.54
N GLU A 49 7.73 -0.80 3.61
CA GLU A 49 8.65 -0.44 4.67
C GLU A 49 9.36 -1.68 5.22
N GLN A 50 10.66 -1.56 5.47
CA GLN A 50 11.43 -2.67 5.99
C GLN A 50 10.91 -3.04 7.39
N PRO A 51 10.68 -4.33 7.70
CA PRO A 51 10.03 -4.73 8.95
C PRO A 51 10.79 -4.25 10.20
N GLY A 52 12.12 -4.07 10.09
CA GLY A 52 12.98 -3.60 11.18
C GLY A 52 12.65 -2.21 11.73
N SER A 53 11.80 -1.42 11.05
CA SER A 53 11.31 -0.13 11.56
C SER A 53 10.28 -0.27 12.68
N MET A 54 9.61 -1.43 12.78
CA MET A 54 8.59 -1.66 13.80
C MET A 54 9.25 -2.08 15.11
N ARG A 55 9.08 -1.25 16.13
CA ARG A 55 9.59 -1.49 17.49
C ARG A 55 9.22 -2.89 17.99
N ASP A 56 10.22 -3.60 18.51
CA ASP A 56 10.11 -4.95 19.07
C ASP A 56 9.66 -6.05 18.10
N LEU A 57 9.55 -5.79 16.79
CA LEU A 57 9.16 -6.81 15.82
C LEU A 57 10.06 -8.04 15.89
N GLU A 58 11.38 -7.84 15.99
CA GLU A 58 12.33 -8.95 16.04
C GLU A 58 12.10 -9.84 17.26
N LYS A 59 11.84 -9.25 18.44
CA LYS A 59 11.53 -10.00 19.66
C LYS A 59 10.22 -10.78 19.51
N ALA A 60 9.20 -10.16 18.94
CA ALA A 60 7.92 -10.83 18.67
C ALA A 60 8.08 -12.00 17.69
N ALA A 61 8.86 -11.82 16.62
CA ALA A 61 9.15 -12.86 15.64
C ALA A 61 9.87 -14.06 16.28
N HIS A 62 10.86 -13.80 17.14
CA HIS A 62 11.55 -14.85 17.90
C HIS A 62 10.59 -15.60 18.84
N LEU A 63 9.72 -14.88 19.57
CA LEU A 63 8.74 -15.52 20.45
C LEU A 63 7.79 -16.44 19.68
N VAL A 64 7.28 -15.98 18.54
CA VAL A 64 6.41 -16.80 17.67
C VAL A 64 7.17 -18.02 17.15
N ALA A 65 8.40 -17.84 16.66
CA ALA A 65 9.25 -18.93 16.17
C ALA A 65 9.51 -19.98 17.26
N GLU A 66 9.84 -19.56 18.48
CA GLU A 66 10.02 -20.47 19.61
C GLU A 66 8.76 -21.27 19.93
N CYS A 67 7.60 -20.62 19.89
CA CYS A 67 6.33 -21.30 20.15
C CYS A 67 6.00 -22.35 19.08
N VAL A 68 6.27 -22.05 17.80
CA VAL A 68 6.10 -23.01 16.70
C VAL A 68 7.04 -24.20 16.88
N LEU A 69 8.33 -23.94 17.13
CA LEU A 69 9.34 -25.00 17.33
C LEU A 69 9.02 -25.89 18.54
N LYS A 70 8.47 -25.31 19.61
CA LYS A 70 8.06 -26.01 20.83
C LYS A 70 6.63 -26.54 20.78
N GLN A 71 5.95 -26.47 19.62
CA GLN A 71 4.57 -26.91 19.41
C GLN A 71 3.58 -26.37 20.46
N LYS A 72 3.75 -25.12 20.87
CA LYS A 72 2.84 -24.47 21.80
C LYS A 72 1.55 -24.08 21.10
N THR A 73 0.43 -24.15 21.82
CA THR A 73 -0.84 -23.59 21.36
C THR A 73 -0.75 -22.07 21.33
N LEU A 74 -0.99 -21.46 20.16
CA LEU A 74 -1.08 -20.01 19.98
C LEU A 74 -2.52 -19.60 19.75
N PHE A 75 -2.99 -18.60 20.51
CA PHE A 75 -4.27 -17.95 20.27
C PHE A 75 -4.02 -16.57 19.66
N VAL A 76 -4.53 -16.36 18.44
CA VAL A 76 -4.38 -15.09 17.70
C VAL A 76 -5.72 -14.37 17.74
N ILE A 77 -5.72 -13.17 18.30
CA ILE A 77 -6.89 -12.29 18.34
C ILE A 77 -6.60 -11.12 17.40
N GLY A 78 -7.43 -10.95 16.37
CA GLY A 78 -7.40 -9.81 15.47
C GLY A 78 -8.65 -8.95 15.67
N ASP A 79 -8.55 -7.70 15.26
CA ASP A 79 -9.75 -6.87 15.10
C ASP A 79 -10.58 -7.37 13.91
N TYR A 80 -11.90 -7.18 13.94
CA TYR A 80 -12.84 -7.63 12.92
C TYR A 80 -13.11 -6.56 11.85
N ASP A 81 -12.60 -5.35 12.04
CA ASP A 81 -12.82 -4.24 11.12
C ASP A 81 -11.92 -4.37 9.87
N VAL A 82 -12.55 -4.18 8.71
CA VAL A 82 -11.86 -3.87 7.46
C VAL A 82 -12.00 -2.37 7.27
N ALA A 83 -10.90 -1.62 7.39
CA ALA A 83 -10.91 -0.19 7.07
C ALA A 83 -11.24 -0.02 5.58
N ILE A 84 -12.42 0.56 5.28
CA ILE A 84 -12.86 0.93 3.93
C ILE A 84 -12.35 2.34 3.59
#